data_AF-A0A0M2CY81-F1
#
_entry.id   AF-A0A0M2CY81-F1
#
_cell.length_a   1.000
_cell.length_b   1.000
_cell.length_c   1.000
_cell.angle_alpha   90.00
_cell.angle_beta   90.00
_cell.angle_gamma   90.00
#
_symmetry.space_group_name_H-M   'P 1'
#
loop_
_entity.id
_entity.type
_entity.pdbx_description
1 polymer ?
#
loop_
_entity_poly.entity_id
_entity_poly.type
_entity_poly.pdbx_seq_one_letter_code
_entity_poly.pdbx_strand_id
1 'polypeptide(L)' 'MTRIGTRRSTRWKDLTPGQRTALLTLASVQVSLAATAWADLALRPAAEVNGGKGKWAAIIAVNFVGPVLYFRRGIRR' A
#
# COMPACT_ATOMS: atom_id res chain seq x y z
N MET A 1 43.18 -3.90 3.05
CA MET A 1 42.19 -4.97 3.29
C MET A 1 40.85 -4.36 3.65
N THR A 2 40.02 -4.04 2.66
CA THR A 2 38.69 -3.47 2.87
C THR A 2 37.69 -4.63 2.93
N ARG A 3 37.09 -4.88 4.10
CA ARG A 3 35.99 -5.85 4.24
C ARG A 3 34.81 -5.33 3.42
N ILE A 4 34.58 -5.90 2.25
CA ILE A 4 33.31 -5.81 1.55
C ILE A 4 32.30 -6.57 2.42
N GLY A 5 31.59 -5.86 3.29
CA GLY A 5 30.47 -6.42 4.02
C GLY A 5 29.39 -6.82 3.02
N THR A 6 29.24 -8.13 2.80
CA THR A 6 28.14 -8.67 2.01
C THR A 6 26.83 -8.21 2.66
N ARG A 7 25.98 -7.48 1.93
CA ARG A 7 24.60 -7.20 2.38
C ARG A 7 23.92 -8.56 2.55
N ARG A 8 23.79 -9.04 3.79
CA ARG A 8 22.97 -10.21 4.08
C ARG A 8 21.52 -9.81 3.86
N SER A 9 20.90 -10.34 2.82
CA SER A 9 19.45 -10.30 2.71
C SER A 9 18.88 -11.19 3.81
N THR A 10 18.05 -10.61 4.68
CA THR A 10 17.33 -11.39 5.70
C THR A 10 16.47 -12.41 4.96
N ARG A 11 16.80 -13.69 5.11
CA ARG A 11 15.96 -14.74 4.53
C ARG A 11 14.74 -14.91 5.41
N TRP A 12 13.65 -15.34 4.79
CA TRP A 12 12.40 -15.62 5.49
C TRP A 12 12.57 -16.59 6.67
N LYS A 13 13.51 -17.54 6.57
CA LYS A 13 13.85 -18.51 7.63
C LYS A 13 14.61 -17.89 8.81
N ASP A 14 15.19 -16.70 8.63
CA ASP A 14 15.94 -15.99 9.67
C ASP A 14 15.02 -15.08 10.52
N LEU A 15 13.73 -14.97 10.15
CA LEU A 15 12.75 -14.17 10.88
C LEU A 15 12.21 -14.95 12.07
N THR A 16 12.12 -14.28 13.21
CA THR A 16 11.38 -14.81 14.36
C THR A 16 9.91 -14.99 14.00
N PRO A 17 9.18 -15.91 14.67
CA PRO A 17 7.75 -16.08 14.45
C PRO A 17 6.96 -14.76 14.56
N GLY A 18 7.31 -13.91 15.53
CA GLY A 18 6.68 -12.58 15.68
C GLY A 18 6.92 -11.65 14.50
N GLN A 19 8.15 -11.60 13.95
CA GLN A 19 8.46 -10.78 12.78
C GLN A 19 7.71 -11.28 11.53
N ARG A 20 7.62 -12.60 11.35
CA ARG A 20 6.89 -13.20 10.23
C ARG A 20 5.40 -12.87 10.32
N THR A 21 4.81 -13.00 11.51
CA THR A 21 3.40 -12.61 11.75
C THR A 21 3.19 -11.14 11.46
N ALA A 22 4.03 -10.25 12.00
CA ALA A 22 3.91 -8.81 11.76
C ALA A 22 3.98 -8.45 10.27
N LEU A 23 4.92 -9.06 9.52
CA LEU A 23 5.04 -8.84 8.07
C LEU A 23 3.79 -9.30 7.32
N LEU A 24 3.27 -10.49 7.63
CA LEU A 24 2.05 -11.00 7.02
C LEU A 24 0.85 -10.10 7.33
N THR A 25 0.70 -9.69 8.59
CA THR A 25 -0.37 -8.78 9.01
C THR A 25 -0.29 -7.45 8.26
N LEU A 26 0.89 -6.83 8.20
CA LEU A 26 1.06 -5.56 7.48
C LEU A 26 0.78 -5.71 5.99
N ALA A 27 1.28 -6.78 5.37
CA ALA A 27 1.01 -7.06 3.96
C ALA A 27 -0.50 -7.24 3.71
N SER A 28 -1.21 -8.00 4.55
CA SER A 28 -2.65 -8.16 4.45
C SER A 28 -3.39 -6.84 4.61
N VAL A 29 -3.01 -6.02 5.60
CA VAL A 29 -3.60 -4.68 5.79
C VAL A 29 -3.37 -3.81 4.55
N GLN A 30 -2.17 -3.83 3.98
CA GLN A 30 -1.84 -3.07 2.78
C GLN A 30 -2.72 -3.46 1.59
N VAL A 31 -2.80 -4.76 1.31
CA VAL A 31 -3.54 -5.30 0.17
C VAL A 31 -5.02 -5.01 0.33
N SER A 32 -5.59 -5.26 1.51
CA SER A 32 -7.00 -4.94 1.79
C SER A 32 -7.28 -3.45 1.63
N LEU A 33 -6.43 -2.58 2.17
CA LEU A 33 -6.60 -1.13 2.07
C LEU A 33 -6.54 -0.64 0.61
N ALA A 34 -5.58 -1.13 -0.17
CA ALA A 34 -5.45 -0.78 -1.58
C ALA A 34 -6.63 -1.31 -2.40
N ALA A 35 -7.05 -2.56 -2.16
CA ALA A 35 -8.21 -3.16 -2.83
C ALA A 35 -9.49 -2.39 -2.53
N THR A 36 -9.74 -2.04 -1.26
CA THR A 36 -10.91 -1.22 -0.89
C THR A 36 -10.85 0.16 -1.53
N ALA A 37 -9.68 0.81 -1.60
CA ALA A 37 -9.54 2.11 -2.23
C ALA A 37 -9.81 2.06 -3.75
N TRP A 38 -9.30 1.04 -4.45
CA TRP A 38 -9.62 0.87 -5.88
C TRP A 38 -11.07 0.49 -6.12
N ALA A 39 -11.66 -0.37 -5.28
CA ALA A 39 -13.07 -0.72 -5.38
C ALA A 39 -13.98 0.50 -5.16
N ASP A 40 -13.70 1.30 -4.13
CA ASP A 40 -14.41 2.54 -3.85
C ASP A 40 -14.26 3.53 -5.02
N LEU A 41 -13.06 3.70 -5.59
CA LEU A 41 -12.82 4.55 -6.76
C LEU A 41 -13.56 4.07 -8.02
N ALA A 42 -13.64 2.75 -8.23
CA ALA A 42 -14.33 2.16 -9.36
C ALA A 42 -15.84 2.40 -9.25
N LEU A 43 -16.41 2.15 -8.07
CA LEU A 43 -17.85 2.25 -7.80
C LEU A 43 -18.33 3.71 -7.67
N ARG A 44 -17.51 4.63 -7.17
CA ARG A 44 -17.92 6.03 -6.98
C ARG A 44 -18.18 6.74 -8.31
N PRO A 45 -19.27 7.54 -8.42
CA PRO A 45 -19.45 8.45 -9.54
C PRO A 45 -18.27 9.40 -9.70
N ALA A 46 -17.88 9.73 -10.94
CA ALA A 46 -16.74 10.61 -11.18
C ALA A 46 -16.93 12.03 -10.61
N ALA A 47 -18.18 12.48 -10.43
CA ALA A 47 -18.50 13.77 -9.80
C ALA A 47 -18.13 13.82 -8.30
N GLU A 48 -18.10 12.67 -7.63
CA GLU A 48 -17.72 12.54 -6.21
C GLU A 48 -16.23 12.27 -6.01
N VAL A 49 -15.44 12.29 -7.09
CA VAL A 49 -13.99 12.09 -7.04
C VAL A 49 -13.30 13.40 -7.40
N ASN A 50 -12.36 13.83 -6.57
CA ASN A 50 -11.59 15.04 -6.80
C ASN A 50 -10.59 14.86 -7.94
N GLY A 51 -11.00 15.18 -9.17
CA GLY A 51 -10.18 15.04 -10.37
C GLY A 51 -10.38 13.69 -11.06
N GLY A 52 -9.44 13.30 -11.92
CA GLY A 52 -9.59 12.10 -12.74
C GLY A 52 -9.39 10.79 -11.97
N LYS A 53 -10.22 9.78 -12.26
CA LYS A 53 -10.10 8.44 -11.66
C LYS A 53 -8.73 7.78 -11.93
N GLY A 54 -8.19 7.94 -13.14
CA GLY A 54 -6.88 7.38 -13.49
C GLY A 54 -5.74 7.90 -12.61
N LYS A 55 -5.77 9.20 -12.25
CA LYS A 55 -4.79 9.80 -11.34
C LYS A 55 -4.86 9.16 -9.96
N TRP A 56 -6.06 8.99 -9.42
CA TRP A 56 -6.22 8.35 -8.10
C TRP A 56 -5.87 6.86 -8.12
N ALA A 57 -6.18 6.14 -9.20
CA ALA A 57 -5.77 4.76 -9.35
C ALA A 57 -4.24 4.59 -9.27
N ALA A 58 -3.49 5.48 -9.93
CA ALA A 58 -2.03 5.52 -9.85
C ALA A 58 -1.52 5.91 -8.45
N ILE A 59 -2.16 6.88 -7.80
CA ILE A 59 -1.82 7.27 -6.42
C ILE A 59 -2.02 6.11 -5.46
N ILE A 60 -3.16 5.41 -5.52
CA ILE A 60 -3.49 4.25 -4.66
C ILE A 60 -2.44 3.13 -4.79
N ALA A 61 -1.81 2.97 -5.96
CA ALA A 61 -0.74 1.99 -6.15
C ALA A 61 0.54 2.27 -5.32
N VAL A 62 0.68 3.47 -4.75
CA VAL A 62 1.87 3.90 -4.01
C VAL A 62 1.76 3.51 -2.52
N ASN A 63 2.21 2.30 -2.20
CA ASN A 63 2.34 1.80 -0.82
C ASN A 63 1.09 2.08 0.05
N PHE A 64 1.24 2.33 1.35
CA PHE A 64 0.14 2.72 2.23
C PHE A 64 -0.28 4.19 2.06
N VAL A 65 0.61 5.05 1.58
CA VAL A 65 0.35 6.49 1.46
C VAL A 65 -0.73 6.77 0.43
N GLY A 66 -0.72 6.05 -0.68
CA GLY A 66 -1.67 6.18 -1.78
C GLY A 66 -3.13 6.00 -1.35
N PRO A 67 -3.51 4.82 -0.84
CA PRO A 67 -4.86 4.54 -0.38
C PRO A 67 -5.33 5.52 0.71
N VAL A 68 -4.45 5.84 1.68
CA VAL A 68 -4.76 6.80 2.75
C VAL A 68 -5.04 8.20 2.16
N LEU A 69 -4.23 8.65 1.20
CA LEU A 69 -4.41 9.95 0.57
C LEU A 69 -5.71 10.00 -0.25
N TYR A 70 -6.06 8.90 -0.92
CA TYR A 70 -7.32 8.78 -1.65
C TYR A 70 -8.53 8.96 -0.71
N PHE A 71 -8.59 8.24 0.41
CA PHE A 71 -9.71 8.41 1.34
C PHE A 71 -9.77 9.81 1.98
N ARG A 72 -8.63 10.47 2.17
CA ARG A 72 -8.57 11.82 2.78
C ARG A 72 -8.86 12.96 1.81
N ARG A 73 -8.44 12.85 0.54
CA ARG A 73 -8.49 13.96 -0.43
C ARG A 73 -9.11 13.60 -1.78
N GLY A 74 -9.20 12.31 -2.11
CA GLY A 74 -9.77 11.83 -3.36
C GLY A 74 -11.29 11.86 -3.38
N ILE A 75 -11.93 11.76 -2.22
CA ILE A 75 -13.39 11.79 -2.10
C ILE A 75 -13.87 13.25 -1.97
N ARG A 76 -14.78 13.65 -2.84
CA ARG A 76 -15.59 14.87 -2.74
C ARG A 76 -16.92 14.47 -2.11
N ARG A 77 -17.18 15.01 -0.92
CA ARG A 77 -18.48 14.85 -0.24
C ARG A 77 -19.52 15.77 -0.86
#